data_AF-A0A950DJB4-F1
#
_entry.id   AF-A0A950DJB4-F1
#
_cell.length_a   1.000
_cell.length_b   1.000
_cell.length_c   1.000
_cell.angle_alpha   90.00
_cell.angle_beta   90.00
_cell.angle_gamma   90.00
#
_symmetry.space_group_name_H-M   'P 1'
#
loop_
_entity.id
_entity.type
_entity.pdbx_description
1 polymer ?
#
loop_
_entity_poly.entity_id
_entity_poly.type
_entity_poly.pdbx_seq_one_letter_code
_entity_poly.pdbx_strand_id
1 'polypeptide(L)'
;MLIARLEKTSGKTDILNRHLAFEQAISGSPLIVGNKVTLLENGADTYRAMFNAIEGAEDNINLESFEFMDDPIGQEFAHALIAKQRAGIQVNVIYDSFGSWGTPKAFFQQMRDNGIRVLQFDPLSPAARRFHWATTHRDHRKLMIIDGRTAILGGINLSDVYSSSPSSKSAESESNKPAADLGSWRDTDIEIEGPAVAECQKLFIEQWMSQRGRPLSPRRYFAPLSEQGNDIVRIIGFAPGELSLIYVTLISAINNAETNVYITDAYFAPDARMLDAMESAARRGVDVKLLVPGANTSSLVEAAGRSHYMNLLNAGVKVYEWRGNMLHAKTATVDHVWSTVGSSNLDWWSIARNDEVNATILSASFGQEMDRMFGRDLQDATDIDPIRWKSRSIFERIYESFARMIQPML
;
A
#
# COMPACT_ATOMS: atom_id res chain seq x y z
N MET A 1 -22.58 8.44 -19.34
CA MET A 1 -21.84 9.70 -19.60
C MET A 1 -20.32 9.52 -19.59
N LEU A 2 -19.74 8.65 -18.74
CA LEU A 2 -18.27 8.39 -18.70
C LEU A 2 -17.72 7.76 -19.98
N ILE A 3 -18.39 6.72 -20.48
CA ILE A 3 -17.98 5.95 -21.68
C ILE A 3 -17.86 6.85 -22.91
N ALA A 4 -18.88 7.70 -23.17
CA ALA A 4 -18.88 8.63 -24.30
C ALA A 4 -17.77 9.71 -24.25
N ARG A 5 -17.21 10.01 -23.06
CA ARG A 5 -16.10 10.95 -22.90
C ARG A 5 -14.74 10.27 -23.12
N LEU A 6 -14.64 8.96 -22.87
CA LEU A 6 -13.44 8.14 -23.06
C LEU A 6 -13.27 7.62 -24.49
N GLU A 7 -14.39 7.40 -25.20
CA GLU A 7 -14.41 7.01 -26.62
C GLU A 7 -13.71 8.03 -27.54
N LYS A 8 -13.56 9.28 -27.11
CA LYS A 8 -12.85 10.33 -27.86
C LYS A 8 -11.32 10.26 -27.76
N THR A 9 -10.75 9.43 -26.89
CA THR A 9 -9.33 9.56 -26.49
C THR A 9 -8.46 8.31 -26.63
N SER A 10 -8.98 7.13 -26.96
CA SER A 10 -8.13 5.92 -27.01
C SER A 10 -8.36 5.00 -28.21
N GLY A 11 -7.29 4.71 -28.95
CA GLY A 11 -7.12 3.44 -29.67
C GLY A 11 -6.57 2.36 -28.72
N LYS A 12 -6.94 1.09 -28.96
CA LYS A 12 -6.84 -0.10 -28.03
C LYS A 12 -7.96 -0.19 -26.97
N THR A 13 -9.16 0.20 -27.37
CA THR A 13 -10.29 0.59 -26.52
C THR A 13 -11.03 -0.57 -25.81
N ASP A 14 -10.74 -1.86 -26.05
CA ASP A 14 -11.61 -2.94 -25.55
C ASP A 14 -11.33 -3.32 -24.08
N ILE A 15 -10.09 -3.69 -23.76
CA ILE A 15 -9.71 -4.20 -22.43
C ILE A 15 -9.92 -3.15 -21.32
N LEU A 16 -9.52 -1.89 -21.57
CA LEU A 16 -9.72 -0.80 -20.60
C LEU A 16 -11.22 -0.54 -20.38
N ASN A 17 -12.03 -0.50 -21.44
CA ASN A 17 -13.47 -0.29 -21.32
C ASN A 17 -14.16 -1.46 -20.58
N ARG A 18 -13.68 -2.68 -20.80
CA ARG A 18 -14.14 -3.87 -20.10
C ARG A 18 -13.86 -3.78 -18.60
N HIS A 19 -12.62 -3.48 -18.19
CA HIS A 19 -12.29 -3.26 -16.77
C HIS A 19 -13.09 -2.10 -16.18
N LEU A 20 -13.27 -0.99 -16.90
CA LEU A 20 -14.13 0.11 -16.47
C LEU A 20 -15.57 -0.31 -16.22
N ALA A 21 -16.15 -1.17 -17.07
CA ALA A 21 -17.50 -1.66 -16.90
C ALA A 21 -17.65 -2.52 -15.63
N PHE A 22 -16.68 -3.40 -15.35
CA PHE A 22 -16.66 -4.20 -14.12
C PHE A 22 -16.46 -3.33 -12.88
N GLU A 23 -15.56 -2.36 -12.94
CA GLU A 23 -15.34 -1.43 -11.84
C GLU A 23 -16.56 -0.55 -11.56
N GLN A 24 -17.28 -0.09 -12.60
CA GLN A 24 -18.54 0.65 -12.44
C GLN A 24 -19.64 -0.18 -11.79
N ALA A 25 -19.66 -1.50 -12.03
CA ALA A 25 -20.63 -2.40 -11.41
C ALA A 25 -20.38 -2.60 -9.91
N ILE A 26 -19.13 -2.42 -9.44
CA ILE A 26 -18.78 -2.41 -8.02
C ILE A 26 -19.20 -1.06 -7.43
N SER A 27 -20.18 -1.08 -6.52
CA SER A 27 -20.65 0.08 -5.77
C SER A 27 -19.85 0.27 -4.48
N GLY A 28 -19.95 1.47 -3.88
CA GLY A 28 -19.34 1.81 -2.59
C GLY A 28 -18.42 3.02 -2.63
N SER A 29 -17.59 3.15 -3.68
CA SER A 29 -16.80 4.36 -3.94
C SER A 29 -16.77 4.75 -5.42
N PRO A 30 -16.75 6.06 -5.73
CA PRO A 30 -16.86 6.54 -7.11
C PRO A 30 -15.58 6.29 -7.92
N LEU A 31 -15.73 6.06 -9.22
CA LEU A 31 -14.66 6.20 -10.19
C LEU A 31 -14.55 7.67 -10.57
N ILE A 32 -13.38 8.26 -10.35
CA ILE A 32 -13.12 9.68 -10.51
C ILE A 32 -12.18 9.88 -11.69
N VAL A 33 -12.59 10.71 -12.65
CA VAL A 33 -11.78 11.07 -13.83
C VAL A 33 -10.95 12.32 -13.55
N GLY A 34 -9.93 12.53 -14.39
CA GLY A 34 -9.21 13.80 -14.41
C GLY A 34 -8.02 13.84 -13.46
N ASN A 35 -7.45 12.71 -13.06
CA ASN A 35 -6.34 12.66 -12.12
C ASN A 35 -5.02 12.49 -12.84
N LYS A 36 -3.95 12.97 -12.21
CA LYS A 36 -2.58 12.63 -12.54
C LYS A 36 -2.06 11.77 -11.40
N VAL A 37 -1.60 10.56 -11.71
CA VAL A 37 -0.97 9.65 -10.76
C VAL A 37 0.50 9.52 -11.10
N THR A 38 1.37 9.76 -10.13
CA THR A 38 2.82 9.59 -10.26
C THR A 38 3.26 8.41 -9.41
N LEU A 39 3.98 7.47 -10.01
CA LEU A 39 4.52 6.31 -9.30
C LEU A 39 5.74 6.70 -8.45
N LEU A 40 5.78 6.25 -7.20
CA LEU A 40 6.91 6.42 -6.29
C LEU A 40 7.47 5.02 -5.96
N GLU A 41 8.53 4.63 -6.68
CA GLU A 41 8.97 3.23 -6.74
C GLU A 41 9.70 2.73 -5.49
N ASN A 42 10.11 3.60 -4.59
CA ASN A 42 10.92 3.23 -3.42
C ASN A 42 10.82 4.30 -2.31
N GLY A 43 11.36 3.97 -1.13
CA GLY A 43 11.39 4.87 0.03
C GLY A 43 12.02 6.24 -0.25
N ALA A 44 13.13 6.28 -0.98
CA ALA A 44 13.82 7.55 -1.27
C ALA A 44 12.99 8.48 -2.16
N ASP A 45 12.33 7.95 -3.19
CA ASP A 45 11.45 8.72 -4.07
C ASP A 45 10.20 9.19 -3.32
N THR A 46 9.65 8.34 -2.45
CA THR A 46 8.49 8.67 -1.61
C THR A 46 8.82 9.75 -0.59
N TYR A 47 9.89 9.61 0.19
CA TYR A 47 10.26 10.63 1.16
C TYR A 47 10.62 11.96 0.50
N ARG A 48 11.30 11.94 -0.65
CA ARG A 48 11.55 13.15 -1.43
C ARG A 48 10.24 13.82 -1.86
N ALA A 49 9.27 13.07 -2.38
CA ALA A 49 7.96 13.60 -2.74
C ALA A 49 7.23 14.17 -1.52
N MET A 50 7.23 13.44 -0.39
CA MET A 50 6.60 13.88 0.84
C MET A 50 7.23 15.17 1.39
N PHE A 51 8.55 15.26 1.47
CA PHE A 51 9.23 16.47 1.94
C PHE A 51 9.01 17.66 1.03
N ASN A 52 9.04 17.47 -0.29
CA ASN A 52 8.71 18.53 -1.26
C ASN A 52 7.27 19.03 -1.08
N ALA A 53 6.32 18.11 -0.90
CA ALA A 53 4.92 18.45 -0.70
C ALA A 53 4.71 19.16 0.65
N ILE A 54 5.39 18.71 1.71
CA ILE A 54 5.42 19.42 3.00
C ILE A 54 6.00 20.82 2.79
N GLU A 55 7.15 20.99 2.15
CA GLU A 55 7.77 22.29 1.90
C GLU A 55 6.84 23.25 1.13
N GLY A 56 6.08 22.72 0.17
CA GLY A 56 5.11 23.47 -0.62
C GLY A 56 3.80 23.82 0.09
N ALA A 57 3.51 23.26 1.27
CA ALA A 57 2.21 23.41 1.92
C ALA A 57 1.89 24.88 2.32
N GLU A 58 0.66 25.31 2.04
CA GLU A 58 0.16 26.68 2.20
C GLU A 58 -0.99 26.85 3.22
N ASP A 59 -1.72 25.79 3.58
CA ASP A 59 -2.89 25.86 4.47
C ASP A 59 -2.97 24.73 5.50
N ASN A 60 -2.87 23.47 5.06
CA ASN A 60 -3.00 22.32 5.95
C ASN A 60 -2.22 21.09 5.49
N ILE A 61 -1.81 20.27 6.46
CA ILE A 61 -1.17 18.98 6.27
C ILE A 61 -1.91 17.96 7.14
N ASN A 62 -2.39 16.88 6.53
CA ASN A 62 -2.98 15.74 7.22
C ASN A 62 -2.11 14.52 6.96
N LEU A 63 -1.63 13.88 8.01
CA LEU A 63 -0.74 12.72 7.92
C LEU A 63 -1.29 11.59 8.78
N GLU A 64 -1.37 10.41 8.20
CA GLU A 64 -1.82 9.17 8.81
C GLU A 64 -0.81 8.07 8.47
N SER A 65 -0.29 7.37 9.49
CA SER A 65 0.66 6.29 9.29
C SER A 65 0.57 5.25 10.40
N PHE A 66 0.67 3.97 10.01
CA PHE A 66 0.76 2.85 10.95
C PHE A 66 2.01 2.97 11.84
N GLU A 67 3.19 3.19 11.25
CA GLU A 67 4.44 3.41 11.99
C GLU A 67 4.95 4.82 11.77
N PHE A 68 5.14 5.54 12.88
CA PHE A 68 5.90 6.77 12.94
C PHE A 68 7.00 6.61 13.97
N MET A 69 8.21 6.30 13.49
CA MET A 69 9.34 5.88 14.32
C MET A 69 10.17 7.08 14.79
N ASP A 70 10.73 7.01 15.99
CA ASP A 70 11.70 7.99 16.50
C ASP A 70 13.12 7.62 16.03
N ASP A 71 13.30 7.64 14.71
CA ASP A 71 14.56 7.40 14.01
C ASP A 71 14.96 8.65 13.20
N PRO A 72 16.10 8.68 12.48
CA PRO A 72 16.52 9.87 11.75
C PRO A 72 15.45 10.41 10.78
N ILE A 73 14.77 9.53 10.04
CA ILE A 73 13.72 9.94 9.10
C ILE A 73 12.51 10.49 9.85
N GLY A 74 12.06 9.79 10.90
CA GLY A 74 10.92 10.27 11.67
C GLY A 74 11.19 11.62 12.37
N GLN A 75 12.43 11.85 12.82
CA GLN A 75 12.87 13.14 13.36
C GLN A 75 12.87 14.24 12.29
N GLU A 76 13.32 13.95 11.07
CA GLU A 76 13.23 14.90 9.95
C GLU A 76 11.78 15.28 9.64
N PHE A 77 10.86 14.30 9.58
CA PHE A 77 9.43 14.56 9.43
C PHE A 77 8.87 15.40 10.58
N ALA A 78 9.16 15.04 11.83
CA ALA A 78 8.68 15.79 13.00
C ALA A 78 9.16 17.26 12.95
N HIS A 79 10.43 17.49 12.62
CA HIS A 79 10.97 18.85 12.48
C HIS A 79 10.30 19.65 11.36
N ALA A 80 10.13 19.04 10.17
CA ALA A 80 9.49 19.69 9.03
C ALA A 80 8.03 20.06 9.33
N LEU A 81 7.27 19.14 9.93
CA LEU A 81 5.89 19.37 10.34
C LEU A 81 5.77 20.45 11.43
N ILE A 82 6.67 20.45 12.42
CA ILE A 82 6.72 21.49 13.46
C ILE A 82 7.03 22.86 12.83
N ALA A 83 7.96 22.92 11.87
CA ALA A 83 8.28 24.16 11.17
C ALA A 83 7.06 24.72 10.42
N LYS A 84 6.30 23.85 9.72
CA LYS A 84 5.06 24.26 9.06
C LYS A 84 3.97 24.70 10.03
N GLN A 85 3.80 23.99 11.15
CA GLN A 85 2.88 24.38 12.20
C GLN A 85 3.20 25.78 12.77
N ARG A 86 4.48 26.08 12.97
CA ARG A 86 4.96 27.41 13.43
C ARG A 86 4.80 28.49 12.37
N ALA A 87 4.88 28.15 11.09
CA ALA A 87 4.59 29.04 9.97
C ALA A 87 3.08 29.30 9.76
N GLY A 88 2.21 28.73 10.59
CA GLY A 88 0.76 28.98 10.56
C GLY A 88 -0.03 28.00 9.69
N ILE A 89 0.61 26.96 9.15
CA ILE A 89 -0.04 25.85 8.45
C ILE A 89 -0.63 24.90 9.49
N GLN A 90 -1.87 24.44 9.33
CA GLN A 90 -2.45 23.50 10.29
C GLN A 90 -1.96 22.08 10.01
N VAL A 91 -1.30 21.45 10.98
CA VAL A 91 -0.86 20.06 10.88
C VAL A 91 -1.72 19.17 11.78
N ASN A 92 -2.25 18.08 11.21
CA ASN A 92 -2.95 17.00 11.93
C ASN A 92 -2.25 15.67 11.63
N VAL A 93 -1.97 14.90 12.69
CA VAL A 93 -1.26 13.62 12.59
C VAL A 93 -2.09 12.54 13.29
N ILE A 94 -2.32 11.41 12.60
CA ILE A 94 -2.81 10.16 13.16
C ILE A 94 -1.66 9.16 13.13
N TYR A 95 -1.43 8.47 14.25
CA TYR A 95 -0.49 7.35 14.29
C TYR A 95 -1.12 6.15 15.01
N ASP A 96 -0.81 4.94 14.54
CA ASP A 96 -1.27 3.72 15.19
C ASP A 96 -0.45 3.40 16.45
N SER A 97 -1.14 3.05 17.54
CA SER A 97 -0.49 2.78 18.82
C SER A 97 0.32 1.49 18.86
N PHE A 98 0.02 0.51 18.00
CA PHE A 98 0.74 -0.76 17.91
C PHE A 98 1.89 -0.68 16.92
N GLY A 99 1.66 -0.14 15.73
CA GLY A 99 2.73 0.10 14.75
C GLY A 99 3.82 1.00 15.31
N SER A 100 3.44 2.02 16.09
CA SER A 100 4.38 2.93 16.77
C SER A 100 4.66 2.57 18.24
N TRP A 101 4.49 1.30 18.65
CA TRP A 101 4.67 0.90 20.05
C TRP A 101 6.09 1.16 20.58
N GLY A 102 7.09 1.04 19.71
CA GLY A 102 8.50 1.33 20.04
C GLY A 102 8.82 2.82 20.15
N THR A 103 7.94 3.70 19.67
CA THR A 103 8.18 5.15 19.62
C THR A 103 7.89 5.79 20.99
N PRO A 104 8.84 6.51 21.59
CA PRO A 104 8.64 7.15 22.89
C PRO A 104 7.47 8.16 22.86
N LYS A 105 6.64 8.18 23.91
CA LYS A 105 5.56 9.17 24.04
C LYS A 105 6.06 10.62 23.96
N ALA A 106 7.31 10.86 24.36
CA ALA A 106 7.96 12.16 24.31
C ALA A 106 8.09 12.70 22.88
N PHE A 107 8.34 11.82 21.89
CA PHE A 107 8.39 12.18 20.47
C PHE A 107 7.08 12.84 20.00
N PHE A 108 5.95 12.18 20.26
CA PHE A 108 4.63 12.73 19.94
C PHE A 108 4.26 13.92 20.82
N GLN A 109 4.74 13.97 22.07
CA GLN A 109 4.47 15.10 22.97
C GLN A 109 5.16 16.37 22.46
N GLN A 110 6.39 16.29 21.97
CA GLN A 110 7.10 17.42 21.36
C GLN A 110 6.29 18.02 20.20
N MET A 111 5.69 17.20 19.34
CA MET A 111 4.82 17.68 18.26
C MET A 111 3.59 18.41 18.81
N ARG A 112 2.91 17.82 19.82
CA ARG A 112 1.75 18.45 20.48
C ARG A 112 2.09 19.79 21.14
N ASP A 113 3.23 19.87 21.82
CA ASP A 113 3.70 21.08 22.49
C ASP A 113 3.98 22.22 21.49
N ASN A 114 4.25 21.88 20.23
CA ASN A 114 4.39 22.83 19.12
C ASN A 114 3.07 23.12 18.37
N GLY A 115 1.93 22.67 18.89
CA GLY A 115 0.61 22.97 18.35
C GLY A 115 0.11 21.99 17.28
N ILE A 116 0.90 20.97 16.92
CA ILE A 116 0.44 19.91 16.02
C ILE A 116 -0.66 19.12 16.72
N ARG A 117 -1.73 18.83 15.99
CA ARG A 117 -2.81 18.01 16.50
C ARG A 117 -2.48 16.54 16.26
N VAL A 118 -1.95 15.88 17.29
CA VAL A 118 -1.57 14.47 17.22
C VAL A 118 -2.63 13.59 17.89
N LEU A 119 -3.22 12.69 17.11
CA LEU A 119 -4.19 11.69 17.51
C LEU A 119 -3.55 10.30 17.50
N GLN A 120 -3.80 9.52 18.54
CA GLN A 120 -3.34 8.14 18.65
C GLN A 120 -4.52 7.21 18.34
N PHE A 121 -4.37 6.31 17.37
CA PHE A 121 -5.38 5.31 17.02
C PHE A 121 -5.36 4.11 17.99
N ASP A 122 -6.55 3.68 18.40
CA ASP A 122 -6.86 2.56 19.32
C ASP A 122 -5.77 2.31 20.39
N PRO A 123 -5.59 3.26 21.35
CA PRO A 123 -4.53 3.19 22.36
C PRO A 123 -4.48 1.86 23.12
N LEU A 124 -3.33 1.20 23.07
CA LEU A 124 -3.03 0.00 23.84
C LEU A 124 -3.02 0.28 25.35
N SER A 125 -4.18 0.12 25.99
CA SER A 125 -4.34 0.18 27.44
C SER A 125 -4.83 -1.17 27.97
N PRO A 126 -4.11 -1.84 28.89
CA PRO A 126 -4.58 -3.05 29.54
C PRO A 126 -5.92 -2.86 30.27
N ALA A 127 -6.23 -1.63 30.67
CA ALA A 127 -7.50 -1.25 31.28
C ALA A 127 -8.60 -0.94 30.26
N ALA A 128 -8.29 -0.90 28.95
CA ALA A 128 -9.30 -0.75 27.92
C ALA A 128 -10.16 -2.02 27.86
N ARG A 129 -11.48 -1.82 27.93
CA ARG A 129 -12.52 -2.87 27.86
C ARG A 129 -12.47 -3.74 26.59
N ARG A 130 -11.59 -3.41 25.64
CA ARG A 130 -11.41 -4.02 24.32
C ARG A 130 -9.95 -4.39 24.03
N PHE A 131 -9.12 -4.68 25.02
CA PHE A 131 -7.68 -4.96 24.81
C PHE A 131 -7.39 -5.98 23.69
N HIS A 132 -8.16 -7.08 23.60
CA HIS A 132 -8.03 -8.07 22.52
C HIS A 132 -8.45 -7.56 21.14
N TRP A 133 -9.47 -6.69 21.06
CA TRP A 133 -9.89 -6.06 19.81
C TRP A 133 -8.90 -4.98 19.38
N ALA A 134 -8.39 -4.19 20.34
CA ALA A 134 -7.33 -3.22 20.10
C ALA A 134 -6.14 -3.91 19.45
N THR A 135 -5.66 -5.06 19.94
CA THR A 135 -4.54 -5.78 19.31
C THR A 135 -4.79 -6.29 17.89
N THR A 136 -6.04 -6.39 17.44
CA THR A 136 -6.39 -7.02 16.16
C THR A 136 -7.01 -6.07 15.15
N HIS A 137 -7.44 -4.87 15.55
CA HIS A 137 -7.95 -3.81 14.67
C HIS A 137 -6.99 -2.64 14.71
N ARG A 138 -6.29 -2.41 13.60
CA ARG A 138 -5.23 -1.42 13.49
C ARG A 138 -5.42 -0.51 12.30
N ASP A 139 -4.99 0.73 12.48
CA ASP A 139 -4.92 1.67 11.38
C ASP A 139 -3.66 1.41 10.58
N HIS A 140 -3.81 0.62 9.52
CA HIS A 140 -2.70 0.21 8.67
C HIS A 140 -2.50 1.16 7.47
N ARG A 141 -3.28 2.24 7.40
CA ARG A 141 -3.19 3.23 6.32
C ARG A 141 -1.87 4.01 6.39
N LYS A 142 -1.34 4.36 5.22
CA LYS A 142 -0.29 5.37 5.07
C LYS A 142 -0.79 6.38 4.07
N LEU A 143 -1.09 7.59 4.55
CA LEU A 143 -1.75 8.61 3.78
C LEU A 143 -1.29 10.00 4.23
N MET A 144 -0.82 10.80 3.29
CA MET A 144 -0.53 12.21 3.52
C MET A 144 -1.30 13.07 2.52
N ILE A 145 -2.03 14.07 3.02
CA ILE A 145 -2.75 15.05 2.20
C ILE A 145 -2.18 16.44 2.48
N ILE A 146 -1.85 17.15 1.41
CA ILE A 146 -1.36 18.54 1.46
C ILE A 146 -2.40 19.45 0.83
N ASP A 147 -2.85 20.44 1.61
CA ASP A 147 -3.79 21.51 1.24
C ASP A 147 -5.12 21.04 0.61
N GLY A 148 -5.47 19.75 0.79
CA GLY A 148 -6.58 19.12 0.10
C GLY A 148 -6.40 19.02 -1.42
N ARG A 149 -5.17 19.12 -1.94
CA ARG A 149 -4.84 19.18 -3.38
C ARG A 149 -3.93 18.07 -3.89
N THR A 150 -3.06 17.56 -3.02
CA THR A 150 -2.15 16.46 -3.32
C THR A 150 -2.31 15.39 -2.24
N ALA A 151 -2.35 14.12 -2.64
CA ALA A 151 -2.34 12.99 -1.72
C ALA A 151 -1.21 12.03 -2.08
N ILE A 152 -0.47 11.56 -1.07
CA ILE A 152 0.52 10.48 -1.19
C ILE A 152 0.02 9.31 -0.37
N LEU A 153 -0.05 8.11 -0.96
CA LEU A 153 -0.48 6.89 -0.28
C LEU A 153 0.22 5.65 -0.83
N GLY A 154 0.32 4.60 -0.01
CA GLY A 154 0.88 3.32 -0.39
C GLY A 154 1.26 2.44 0.79
N GLY A 155 2.40 1.77 0.70
CA GLY A 155 2.91 0.82 1.69
C GLY A 155 3.98 1.36 2.64
N ILE A 156 4.58 2.52 2.34
CA ILE A 156 5.74 3.05 3.06
C ILE A 156 5.35 3.71 4.38
N ASN A 157 5.88 3.19 5.50
CA ASN A 157 5.78 3.85 6.80
C ASN A 157 6.83 4.97 6.97
N LEU A 158 6.74 5.74 8.06
CA LEU A 158 7.74 6.74 8.42
C LEU A 158 8.84 6.10 9.29
N SER A 159 9.80 5.45 8.62
CA SER A 159 10.96 4.81 9.28
C SER A 159 12.21 4.73 8.38
N ASP A 160 13.38 4.73 9.00
CA ASP A 160 14.68 4.66 8.33
C ASP A 160 14.95 3.34 7.58
N VAL A 161 14.16 2.28 7.82
CA VAL A 161 14.31 0.98 7.14
C VAL A 161 14.07 1.07 5.63
N TYR A 162 13.31 2.07 5.17
CA TYR A 162 13.09 2.38 3.76
C TYR A 162 14.14 3.34 3.17
N SER A 163 15.02 3.88 4.02
CA SER A 163 16.11 4.76 3.60
C SER A 163 17.38 3.96 3.35
N SER A 164 17.90 4.08 2.13
CA SER A 164 19.24 3.66 1.72
C SER A 164 20.32 4.52 2.37
N SER A 165 20.36 4.67 3.69
CA SER A 165 21.27 5.64 4.29
C SER A 165 22.75 5.23 4.10
N PRO A 166 23.64 6.13 3.65
CA PRO A 166 25.08 5.86 3.57
C PRO A 166 25.73 5.56 4.94
N SER A 167 25.05 5.88 6.05
CA SER A 167 25.58 5.66 7.41
C SER A 167 25.63 4.19 7.84
N SER A 168 25.00 3.28 7.11
CA SER A 168 25.12 1.83 7.30
C SER A 168 26.17 1.18 6.38
N LYS A 169 26.79 1.94 5.47
CA LYS A 169 27.94 1.47 4.70
C LYS A 169 29.20 1.69 5.51
N SER A 170 29.59 0.67 6.28
CA SER A 170 31.01 0.47 6.59
C SER A 170 31.77 0.54 5.27
N ALA A 171 32.68 1.51 5.19
CA ALA A 171 33.48 1.78 4.02
C ALA A 171 34.17 0.52 3.52
N GLU A 172 33.71 -0.05 2.40
CA GLU A 172 34.54 -0.83 1.50
C GLU A 172 33.87 -0.98 0.12
N SER A 173 34.65 -0.62 -0.90
CA SER A 173 34.45 -0.87 -2.34
C SER A 173 33.63 0.13 -3.16
N GLU A 174 34.30 1.23 -3.54
CA GLU A 174 34.06 1.91 -4.80
C GLU A 174 34.44 1.00 -5.99
N SER A 175 33.45 0.37 -6.64
CA SER A 175 33.60 -0.04 -8.04
C SER A 175 32.25 -0.41 -8.68
N ASN A 176 31.85 0.40 -9.67
CA ASN A 176 31.00 0.08 -10.83
C ASN A 176 29.57 -0.52 -10.65
N LYS A 177 28.62 0.26 -11.21
CA LYS A 177 27.14 0.08 -11.34
C LYS A 177 26.35 0.40 -10.06
N PRO A 178 25.22 1.12 -10.14
CA PRO A 178 24.28 1.15 -9.03
C PRO A 178 23.66 -0.25 -8.98
N ALA A 179 24.20 -1.10 -8.10
CA ALA A 179 23.43 -2.24 -7.62
C ALA A 179 22.16 -1.66 -6.97
N ALA A 180 21.01 -2.31 -7.19
CA ALA A 180 19.81 -2.01 -6.42
C ALA A 180 20.20 -1.99 -4.94
N ASP A 181 19.72 -1.01 -4.18
CA ASP A 181 19.96 -0.96 -2.75
C ASP A 181 19.16 -2.07 -2.07
N LEU A 182 19.71 -3.28 -2.07
CA LEU A 182 19.11 -4.45 -1.45
C LEU A 182 19.13 -4.39 0.09
N GLY A 183 19.72 -3.33 0.67
CA GLY A 183 19.80 -3.12 2.11
C GLY A 183 18.53 -2.49 2.71
N SER A 184 17.84 -1.63 1.97
CA SER A 184 16.57 -1.02 2.40
C SER A 184 15.35 -1.88 2.04
N TRP A 185 14.24 -1.60 2.70
CA TRP A 185 12.95 -2.21 2.40
C TRP A 185 12.43 -1.68 1.07
N ARG A 186 12.07 -2.59 0.16
CA ARG A 186 11.48 -2.26 -1.15
C ARG A 186 9.97 -2.15 -1.01
N ASP A 187 9.43 -0.97 -1.27
CA ASP A 187 8.00 -0.67 -1.16
C ASP A 187 7.58 0.43 -2.15
N THR A 188 6.28 0.62 -2.38
CA THR A 188 5.74 1.50 -3.43
C THR A 188 4.60 2.36 -2.89
N ASP A 189 4.70 3.66 -3.17
CA ASP A 189 3.63 4.63 -3.00
C ASP A 189 3.27 5.27 -4.33
N ILE A 190 2.22 6.10 -4.32
CA ILE A 190 1.84 6.98 -5.43
C ILE A 190 1.56 8.38 -4.91
N GLU A 191 1.81 9.37 -5.76
CA GLU A 191 1.32 10.74 -5.58
C GLU A 191 0.14 10.99 -6.53
N ILE A 192 -0.94 11.56 -5.99
CA ILE A 192 -2.18 11.85 -6.70
C ILE A 192 -2.43 13.35 -6.67
N GLU A 193 -2.60 13.93 -7.85
CA GLU A 193 -3.11 15.28 -8.05
C GLU A 193 -4.43 15.21 -8.83
N GLY A 194 -5.45 15.93 -8.38
CA GLY A 194 -6.75 16.00 -9.06
C GLY A 194 -7.94 15.65 -8.17
N PRO A 195 -9.13 15.44 -8.76
CA PRO A 195 -10.38 15.34 -7.99
C PRO A 195 -10.42 14.17 -7.00
N ALA A 196 -9.64 13.09 -7.20
CA ALA A 196 -9.61 11.93 -6.30
C ALA A 196 -9.04 12.26 -4.91
N VAL A 197 -8.28 13.35 -4.75
CA VAL A 197 -7.74 13.79 -3.45
C VAL A 197 -8.85 14.09 -2.44
N ALA A 198 -10.03 14.49 -2.91
CA ALA A 198 -11.18 14.69 -2.03
C ALA A 198 -11.60 13.41 -1.30
N GLU A 199 -11.48 12.22 -1.92
CA GLU A 199 -11.81 10.96 -1.25
C GLU A 199 -10.76 10.59 -0.20
N CYS A 200 -9.47 10.79 -0.49
CA CYS A 200 -8.40 10.65 0.51
C CYS A 200 -8.66 11.56 1.73
N GLN A 201 -9.04 12.82 1.48
CA GLN A 201 -9.34 13.78 2.53
C GLN A 201 -10.56 13.37 3.37
N LYS A 202 -11.59 12.77 2.76
CA LYS A 202 -12.75 12.23 3.49
C LYS A 202 -12.33 11.09 4.41
N LEU A 203 -11.56 10.11 3.92
CA LEU A 203 -11.08 8.98 4.72
C LEU A 203 -10.30 9.44 5.95
N PHE A 204 -9.39 10.42 5.78
CA PHE A 204 -8.66 10.99 6.90
C PHE A 204 -9.58 11.65 7.94
N ILE A 205 -10.55 12.46 7.49
CA ILE A 205 -11.49 13.16 8.39
C ILE A 205 -12.40 12.15 9.10
N GLU A 206 -12.87 11.13 8.39
CA GLU A 206 -13.68 10.04 8.97
C GLU A 206 -12.89 9.32 10.07
N GLN A 207 -11.62 9.00 9.81
CA GLN A 207 -10.74 8.38 10.80
C GLN A 207 -10.48 9.27 12.01
N TRP A 208 -10.21 10.55 11.76
CA TRP A 208 -10.04 11.54 12.80
C TRP A 208 -11.27 11.62 13.72
N MET A 209 -12.47 11.58 13.14
CA MET A 209 -13.73 11.64 13.88
C MET A 209 -14.06 10.31 14.58
N SER A 210 -13.77 9.16 13.96
CA SER A 210 -14.01 7.82 14.53
C SER A 210 -13.21 7.64 15.84
N GLN A 211 -11.99 8.17 15.86
CA GLN A 211 -11.10 8.19 17.02
C GLN A 211 -11.35 9.36 17.99
N ARG A 212 -12.46 10.10 17.81
CA ARG A 212 -12.87 11.24 18.65
C ARG A 212 -11.81 12.33 18.74
N GLY A 213 -11.12 12.58 17.63
CA GLY A 213 -10.18 13.68 17.49
C GLY A 213 -10.84 15.03 17.80
N ARG A 214 -10.03 15.99 18.26
CA ARG A 214 -10.53 17.35 18.55
C ARG A 214 -11.09 17.99 17.28
N PRO A 215 -12.12 18.85 17.35
CA PRO A 215 -12.71 19.49 16.17
C PRO A 215 -11.64 20.17 15.31
N LEU A 216 -11.54 19.79 14.02
CA LEU A 216 -10.54 20.30 13.08
C LEU A 216 -10.59 21.85 12.99
N SER A 217 -9.42 22.50 12.90
CA SER A 217 -9.35 23.96 12.73
C SER A 217 -10.05 24.34 11.42
N PRO A 218 -10.78 25.47 11.33
CA PRO A 218 -11.47 25.87 10.11
C PRO A 218 -10.46 26.24 9.01
N ARG A 219 -10.18 25.28 8.13
CA ARG A 219 -9.19 25.33 7.05
C ARG A 219 -9.81 24.82 5.75
N ARG A 220 -9.13 25.01 4.62
CA ARG A 220 -9.60 24.58 3.30
C ARG A 220 -9.23 23.11 3.04
N TYR A 221 -9.76 22.19 3.85
CA TYR A 221 -9.54 20.76 3.65
C TYR A 221 -10.12 20.26 2.32
N PHE A 222 -11.24 20.83 1.88
CA PHE A 222 -11.84 20.54 0.57
C PHE A 222 -11.64 21.74 -0.37
N ALA A 223 -10.41 21.91 -0.86
CA ALA A 223 -10.09 22.92 -1.85
C ALA A 223 -10.84 22.64 -3.17
N PRO A 224 -11.14 23.66 -3.99
CA PRO A 224 -11.62 23.43 -5.36
C PRO A 224 -10.56 22.66 -6.17
N LEU A 225 -10.94 21.47 -6.64
CA LEU A 225 -10.08 20.59 -7.44
C LEU A 225 -10.44 20.70 -8.92
N SER A 226 -9.42 20.73 -9.77
CA SER A 226 -9.52 20.69 -11.23
C SER A 226 -8.93 19.40 -11.76
N GLU A 227 -9.31 19.02 -12.98
CA GLU A 227 -8.66 17.91 -13.70
C GLU A 227 -7.16 18.23 -13.88
N GLN A 228 -6.28 17.29 -13.52
CA GLN A 228 -4.80 17.40 -13.60
C GLN A 228 -4.17 16.40 -14.58
N GLY A 229 -4.94 15.40 -15.01
CA GLY A 229 -4.48 14.35 -15.92
C GLY A 229 -5.67 13.58 -16.49
N ASN A 230 -5.40 12.39 -17.05
CA ASN A 230 -6.42 11.57 -17.70
C ASN A 230 -6.71 10.25 -16.96
N ASP A 231 -6.03 10.01 -15.83
CA ASP A 231 -6.17 8.76 -15.10
C ASP A 231 -7.52 8.71 -14.37
N ILE A 232 -8.13 7.53 -14.40
CA ILE A 232 -9.35 7.23 -13.65
C ILE A 232 -8.92 6.55 -12.36
N VAL A 233 -9.27 7.16 -11.24
CA VAL A 233 -8.87 6.71 -9.91
C VAL A 233 -10.12 6.45 -9.08
N ARG A 234 -10.09 5.34 -8.36
CA ARG A 234 -11.00 5.05 -7.27
C ARG A 234 -10.17 4.90 -6.00
N ILE A 235 -10.49 5.70 -4.98
CA ILE A 235 -9.93 5.53 -3.65
C ILE A 235 -10.88 4.62 -2.87
N ILE A 236 -10.32 3.60 -2.23
CA ILE A 236 -11.07 2.62 -1.45
C ILE A 236 -10.45 2.60 -0.06
N GLY A 237 -11.22 3.08 0.93
CA GLY A 237 -10.94 2.82 2.33
C GLY A 237 -11.68 1.54 2.76
N PHE A 238 -11.02 0.71 3.55
CA PHE A 238 -11.65 -0.40 4.25
C PHE A 238 -11.60 -0.13 5.75
N ALA A 239 -12.67 -0.54 6.45
CA ALA A 239 -12.74 -0.64 7.90
C ALA A 239 -13.49 -1.93 8.28
N PRO A 240 -13.18 -2.58 9.42
CA PRO A 240 -13.77 -3.87 9.77
C PRO A 240 -15.28 -3.83 9.95
N GLY A 241 -15.92 -4.95 9.59
CA GLY A 241 -17.38 -5.11 9.67
C GLY A 241 -18.10 -4.90 8.33
N GLU A 242 -17.36 -4.50 7.29
CA GLU A 242 -17.85 -4.39 5.92
C GLU A 242 -17.18 -5.43 5.00
N LEU A 243 -17.70 -5.56 3.77
CA LEU A 243 -17.01 -6.33 2.73
C LEU A 243 -15.81 -5.51 2.23
N SER A 244 -14.61 -6.08 2.24
CA SER A 244 -13.42 -5.40 1.71
C SER A 244 -13.55 -5.16 0.20
N LEU A 245 -13.91 -3.93 -0.18
CA LEU A 245 -14.02 -3.53 -1.57
C LEU A 245 -12.66 -3.59 -2.29
N ILE A 246 -11.55 -3.40 -1.56
CA ILE A 246 -10.18 -3.59 -2.05
C ILE A 246 -10.00 -5.03 -2.56
N TYR A 247 -10.44 -6.01 -1.76
CA TYR A 247 -10.36 -7.41 -2.13
C TYR A 247 -11.29 -7.77 -3.29
N VAL A 248 -12.52 -7.23 -3.28
CA VAL A 248 -13.52 -7.46 -4.33
C VAL A 248 -13.06 -6.92 -5.68
N THR A 249 -12.51 -5.70 -5.73
CA THR A 249 -12.02 -5.10 -6.99
C THR A 249 -10.84 -5.89 -7.55
N LEU A 250 -9.90 -6.33 -6.70
CA LEU A 250 -8.76 -7.14 -7.13
C LEU A 250 -9.20 -8.50 -7.69
N ILE A 251 -10.07 -9.24 -6.98
CA ILE A 251 -10.61 -10.51 -7.48
C ILE A 251 -11.39 -10.31 -8.78
N SER A 252 -12.17 -9.24 -8.88
CA SER A 252 -12.92 -8.90 -10.10
C SER A 252 -11.98 -8.68 -11.29
N ALA A 253 -10.89 -7.92 -11.09
CA ALA A 253 -9.88 -7.68 -12.11
C ALA A 253 -9.21 -8.98 -12.56
N ILE A 254 -8.75 -9.82 -11.62
CA ILE A 254 -8.10 -11.11 -11.91
C ILE A 254 -9.04 -12.07 -12.66
N ASN A 255 -10.31 -12.15 -12.24
CA ASN A 255 -11.30 -13.00 -12.89
C ASN A 255 -11.60 -12.58 -14.34
N ASN A 256 -11.42 -11.29 -14.65
CA ASN A 256 -11.64 -10.73 -15.97
C ASN A 256 -10.37 -10.50 -16.78
N ALA A 257 -9.21 -10.88 -16.26
CA ALA A 257 -7.93 -10.74 -16.92
C ALA A 257 -7.85 -11.56 -18.21
N GLU A 258 -7.24 -10.98 -19.25
CA GLU A 258 -7.07 -11.58 -20.58
C GLU A 258 -5.60 -11.80 -20.98
N THR A 259 -4.67 -11.06 -20.40
CA THR A 259 -3.26 -11.00 -20.84
C THR A 259 -2.29 -11.27 -19.70
N ASN A 260 -2.35 -10.49 -18.61
CA ASN A 260 -1.43 -10.63 -17.47
C ASN A 260 -2.07 -10.25 -16.14
N VAL A 261 -1.55 -10.84 -15.07
CA VAL A 261 -1.83 -10.49 -13.68
C VAL A 261 -0.50 -10.52 -12.94
N TYR A 262 0.01 -9.36 -12.55
CA TYR A 262 1.23 -9.23 -11.75
C TYR A 262 0.86 -8.74 -10.36
N ILE A 263 1.28 -9.48 -9.34
CA ILE A 263 0.97 -9.17 -7.94
C ILE A 263 2.28 -9.15 -7.17
N THR A 264 2.51 -8.07 -6.43
CA THR A 264 3.54 -7.98 -5.41
C THR A 264 2.86 -7.82 -4.06
N ASP A 265 3.13 -8.73 -3.12
CA ASP A 265 2.53 -8.66 -1.79
C ASP A 265 3.51 -9.06 -0.69
N ALA A 266 3.57 -8.23 0.35
CA ALA A 266 4.48 -8.41 1.48
C ALA A 266 4.08 -9.56 2.41
N TYR A 267 2.78 -9.85 2.55
CA TYR A 267 2.25 -10.83 3.50
C TYR A 267 1.20 -11.69 2.81
N PHE A 268 1.69 -12.59 1.95
CA PHE A 268 0.83 -13.44 1.13
C PHE A 268 0.29 -14.63 1.94
N ALA A 269 -0.90 -14.45 2.53
CA ALA A 269 -1.67 -15.47 3.23
C ALA A 269 -3.14 -15.44 2.76
N PRO A 270 -3.40 -15.68 1.44
CA PRO A 270 -4.70 -15.43 0.83
C PRO A 270 -5.76 -16.45 1.24
N ASP A 271 -7.04 -16.08 1.10
CA ASP A 271 -8.14 -17.03 1.21
C ASP A 271 -8.29 -17.89 -0.07
N ALA A 272 -9.21 -18.87 -0.02
CA ALA A 272 -9.47 -19.76 -1.15
C ALA A 272 -9.96 -19.02 -2.41
N ARG A 273 -10.67 -17.89 -2.27
CA ARG A 273 -11.22 -17.15 -3.41
C ARG A 273 -10.13 -16.45 -4.21
N MET A 274 -9.12 -15.89 -3.54
CA MET A 274 -7.96 -15.30 -4.25
C MET A 274 -7.13 -16.38 -4.93
N LEU A 275 -6.88 -17.50 -4.25
CA LEU A 275 -6.18 -18.65 -4.87
C LEU A 275 -6.95 -19.14 -6.10
N ASP A 276 -8.26 -19.36 -5.99
CA ASP A 276 -9.10 -19.79 -7.11
C ASP A 276 -9.09 -18.80 -8.28
N ALA A 277 -9.11 -17.48 -7.99
CA ALA A 277 -9.04 -16.44 -9.02
C ALA A 277 -7.70 -16.48 -9.77
N MET A 278 -6.59 -16.55 -9.05
CA MET A 278 -5.24 -16.62 -9.62
C MET A 278 -5.03 -17.91 -10.43
N GLU A 279 -5.40 -19.06 -9.86
CA GLU A 279 -5.28 -20.36 -10.54
C GLU A 279 -6.17 -20.43 -11.78
N SER A 280 -7.39 -19.89 -11.71
CA SER A 280 -8.31 -19.85 -12.84
C SER A 280 -7.78 -18.94 -13.95
N ALA A 281 -7.20 -17.79 -13.62
CA ALA A 281 -6.57 -16.91 -14.61
C ALA A 281 -5.40 -17.61 -15.32
N ALA A 282 -4.50 -18.25 -14.57
CA ALA A 282 -3.39 -18.99 -15.15
C ALA A 282 -3.87 -20.14 -16.07
N ARG A 283 -4.89 -20.90 -15.65
CA ARG A 283 -5.50 -21.97 -16.47
C ARG A 283 -6.17 -21.45 -17.75
N ARG A 284 -6.62 -20.19 -17.77
CA ARG A 284 -7.14 -19.53 -19.00
C ARG A 284 -6.02 -19.08 -19.95
N GLY A 285 -4.76 -19.18 -19.55
CA GLY A 285 -3.60 -18.77 -20.35
C GLY A 285 -3.11 -17.34 -20.08
N VAL A 286 -3.61 -16.69 -19.03
CA VAL A 286 -3.12 -15.38 -18.57
C VAL A 286 -1.73 -15.54 -17.95
N ASP A 287 -0.79 -14.63 -18.23
CA ASP A 287 0.54 -14.62 -17.58
C ASP A 287 0.40 -14.11 -16.14
N VAL A 288 0.24 -15.04 -15.20
CA VAL A 288 0.12 -14.72 -13.76
C VAL A 288 1.47 -14.83 -13.08
N LYS A 289 1.94 -13.74 -12.48
CA LYS A 289 3.18 -13.68 -11.70
C LYS A 289 2.92 -13.14 -10.30
N LEU A 290 3.46 -13.83 -9.32
CA LEU A 290 3.43 -13.44 -7.92
C LEU A 290 4.87 -13.17 -7.45
N LEU A 291 5.12 -11.98 -6.93
CA LEU A 291 6.37 -11.59 -6.29
C LEU A 291 6.10 -11.38 -4.79
N VAL A 292 6.89 -12.05 -3.96
CA VAL A 292 6.74 -12.06 -2.49
C VAL A 292 8.13 -11.97 -1.83
N PRO A 293 8.22 -11.66 -0.53
CA PRO A 293 9.51 -11.65 0.17
C PRO A 293 10.16 -13.04 0.18
N GLY A 294 11.47 -13.13 -0.03
CA GLY A 294 12.22 -14.36 0.25
C GLY A 294 12.48 -14.58 1.75
N ALA A 295 12.49 -13.48 2.53
CA ALA A 295 12.47 -13.48 3.98
C ALA A 295 11.43 -12.47 4.46
N ASN A 296 10.64 -12.85 5.45
CA ASN A 296 9.60 -11.99 6.03
C ASN A 296 9.90 -11.69 7.51
N THR A 297 9.43 -10.55 8.01
CA THR A 297 9.43 -10.25 9.45
C THR A 297 8.55 -11.23 10.25
N SER A 298 7.58 -11.88 9.59
CA SER A 298 6.74 -12.94 10.14
C SER A 298 6.98 -14.29 9.45
N SER A 299 7.77 -15.16 10.08
CA SER A 299 8.04 -16.52 9.59
C SER A 299 6.79 -17.43 9.49
N LEU A 300 5.74 -17.14 10.26
CA LEU A 300 4.48 -17.88 10.20
C LEU A 300 3.67 -17.50 8.95
N VAL A 301 3.62 -16.21 8.61
CA VAL A 301 2.95 -15.74 7.38
C VAL A 301 3.71 -16.24 6.15
N GLU A 302 5.05 -16.19 6.19
CA GLU A 302 5.91 -16.76 5.16
C GLU A 302 5.60 -18.25 4.92
N ALA A 303 5.52 -19.05 5.99
CA ALA A 303 5.19 -20.48 5.89
C ALA A 303 3.75 -20.72 5.42
N ALA A 304 2.79 -19.88 5.82
CA ALA A 304 1.41 -19.96 5.35
C ALA A 304 1.34 -19.69 3.83
N GLY A 305 2.02 -18.66 3.34
CA GLY A 305 2.12 -18.36 1.91
C GLY A 305 2.78 -19.46 1.10
N ARG A 306 3.95 -19.93 1.54
CA ARG A 306 4.70 -21.03 0.91
C ARG A 306 3.91 -22.34 0.82
N SER A 307 2.99 -22.57 1.76
CA SER A 307 2.09 -23.73 1.74
C SER A 307 1.20 -23.80 0.48
N HIS A 308 0.96 -22.67 -0.18
CA HIS A 308 0.11 -22.55 -1.37
C HIS A 308 0.88 -22.61 -2.69
N TYR A 309 2.20 -22.42 -2.67
CA TYR A 309 3.01 -22.30 -3.89
C TYR A 309 2.87 -23.50 -4.83
N MET A 310 2.80 -24.72 -4.30
CA MET A 310 2.68 -25.91 -5.16
C MET A 310 1.40 -25.89 -5.99
N ASN A 311 0.28 -25.42 -5.42
CA ASN A 311 -0.99 -25.36 -6.13
C ASN A 311 -0.95 -24.28 -7.22
N LEU A 312 -0.41 -23.11 -6.88
CA LEU A 312 -0.19 -22.00 -7.80
C LEU A 312 0.71 -22.41 -8.98
N LEU A 313 1.87 -23.01 -8.70
CA LEU A 313 2.82 -23.49 -9.71
C LEU A 313 2.19 -24.56 -10.61
N ASN A 314 1.42 -25.50 -10.06
CA ASN A 314 0.72 -26.51 -10.86
C ASN A 314 -0.38 -25.91 -11.73
N ALA A 315 -0.98 -24.77 -11.34
CA ALA A 315 -1.97 -24.06 -12.15
C ALA A 315 -1.34 -23.19 -13.25
N GLY A 316 -0.02 -22.99 -13.23
CA GLY A 316 0.73 -22.18 -14.19
C GLY A 316 1.09 -20.77 -13.71
N VAL A 317 0.83 -20.45 -12.44
CA VAL A 317 1.29 -19.20 -11.82
C VAL A 317 2.81 -19.27 -11.61
N LYS A 318 3.53 -18.21 -11.97
CA LYS A 318 4.96 -18.08 -11.70
C LYS A 318 5.16 -17.36 -10.37
N VAL A 319 5.92 -17.96 -9.45
CA VAL A 319 6.16 -17.42 -8.12
C VAL A 319 7.63 -17.02 -8.01
N TYR A 320 7.87 -15.82 -7.49
CA TYR A 320 9.19 -15.22 -7.33
C TYR A 320 9.37 -14.77 -5.88
N GLU A 321 10.54 -15.05 -5.31
CA GLU A 321 10.95 -14.59 -3.98
C GLU A 321 12.03 -13.50 -4.09
N TRP A 322 11.76 -12.33 -3.52
CA TRP A 322 12.69 -11.20 -3.46
C TRP A 322 13.97 -11.56 -2.72
N ARG A 323 15.14 -11.15 -3.26
CA ARG A 323 16.46 -11.44 -2.67
C ARG A 323 17.00 -10.35 -1.75
N GLY A 324 16.43 -9.15 -1.78
CA GLY A 324 16.83 -8.06 -0.87
C GLY A 324 16.30 -8.26 0.55
N ASN A 325 16.56 -7.28 1.42
CA ASN A 325 16.29 -7.37 2.85
C ASN A 325 14.80 -7.65 3.18
N MET A 326 13.90 -6.83 2.62
CA MET A 326 12.46 -7.02 2.74
C MET A 326 11.74 -6.43 1.54
N LEU A 327 10.71 -7.13 1.05
CA LEU A 327 9.76 -6.60 0.08
C LEU A 327 8.46 -6.27 0.82
N HIS A 328 8.13 -4.99 0.93
CA HIS A 328 6.97 -4.53 1.68
C HIS A 328 5.86 -3.92 0.80
N ALA A 329 5.97 -4.00 -0.53
CA ALA A 329 4.95 -3.53 -1.46
C ALA A 329 3.64 -4.34 -1.40
N LYS A 330 2.52 -3.65 -1.66
CA LYS A 330 1.18 -4.23 -1.87
C LYS A 330 0.59 -3.66 -3.15
N THR A 331 0.99 -4.25 -4.27
CA THR A 331 0.65 -3.73 -5.60
C THR A 331 0.16 -4.84 -6.51
N ALA A 332 -0.70 -4.48 -7.46
CA ALA A 332 -1.04 -5.39 -8.54
C ALA A 332 -1.32 -4.62 -9.84
N THR A 333 -1.07 -5.29 -10.96
CA THR A 333 -1.42 -4.81 -12.30
C THR A 333 -2.08 -5.93 -13.08
N VAL A 334 -3.17 -5.58 -13.79
CA VAL A 334 -3.95 -6.50 -14.60
C VAL A 334 -4.13 -5.88 -15.98
N ASP A 335 -3.81 -6.69 -17.00
CA ASP A 335 -3.91 -6.35 -18.41
C ASP A 335 -3.23 -5.05 -18.85
N HIS A 336 -2.18 -4.63 -18.13
CA HIS A 336 -1.45 -3.38 -18.40
C HIS A 336 -2.30 -2.10 -18.25
N VAL A 337 -3.54 -2.20 -17.75
CA VAL A 337 -4.49 -1.06 -17.71
C VAL A 337 -5.20 -0.88 -16.39
N TRP A 338 -5.36 -1.93 -15.59
CA TRP A 338 -5.89 -1.85 -14.23
C TRP A 338 -4.73 -2.01 -13.27
N SER A 339 -4.64 -1.18 -12.24
CA SER A 339 -3.60 -1.29 -11.22
C SER A 339 -4.12 -0.91 -9.85
N THR A 340 -3.49 -1.44 -8.81
CA THR A 340 -3.71 -0.99 -7.43
C THR A 340 -2.41 -0.81 -6.69
N VAL A 341 -2.36 0.24 -5.86
CA VAL A 341 -1.29 0.55 -4.91
C VAL A 341 -1.95 0.99 -3.61
N GLY A 342 -1.47 0.51 -2.47
CA GLY A 342 -2.02 0.87 -1.17
C GLY A 342 -1.39 0.13 -0.03
N SER A 343 -2.11 0.09 1.10
CA SER A 343 -1.63 -0.50 2.35
C SER A 343 -2.05 -1.95 2.57
N SER A 344 -3.10 -2.42 1.88
CA SER A 344 -3.73 -3.72 2.14
C SER A 344 -2.86 -4.89 1.68
N ASN A 345 -2.48 -5.77 2.62
CA ASN A 345 -1.88 -7.06 2.29
C ASN A 345 -2.94 -8.09 1.84
N LEU A 346 -2.46 -9.21 1.30
CA LEU A 346 -3.25 -10.41 1.04
C LEU A 346 -3.22 -11.41 2.20
N ASP A 347 -3.45 -10.91 3.43
CA ASP A 347 -3.60 -11.71 4.65
C ASP A 347 -4.98 -11.49 5.32
N TRP A 348 -5.31 -12.28 6.34
CA TRP A 348 -6.61 -12.19 6.99
C TRP A 348 -6.78 -10.93 7.84
N TRP A 349 -5.68 -10.33 8.31
CA TRP A 349 -5.74 -9.11 9.11
C TRP A 349 -6.11 -7.91 8.23
N SER A 350 -5.44 -7.72 7.10
CA SER A 350 -5.78 -6.68 6.12
C SER A 350 -7.17 -6.90 5.52
N ILE A 351 -7.55 -8.15 5.21
CA ILE A 351 -8.85 -8.43 4.58
C ILE A 351 -10.04 -8.21 5.54
N ALA A 352 -9.88 -8.47 6.83
CA ALA A 352 -11.02 -8.54 7.76
C ALA A 352 -10.94 -7.60 8.96
N ARG A 353 -9.77 -7.04 9.29
CA ARG A 353 -9.55 -6.40 10.59
C ARG A 353 -8.79 -5.08 10.60
N ASN A 354 -7.95 -4.76 9.64
CA ASN A 354 -7.26 -3.48 9.64
C ASN A 354 -8.06 -2.42 8.88
N ASP A 355 -7.93 -1.18 9.29
CA ASP A 355 -8.28 -0.07 8.42
C ASP A 355 -7.21 0.03 7.33
N GLU A 356 -7.63 -0.02 6.07
CA GLU A 356 -6.73 -0.02 4.90
C GLU A 356 -7.13 1.06 3.91
N VAL A 357 -6.21 1.46 3.03
CA VAL A 357 -6.47 2.36 1.91
C VAL A 357 -5.72 1.92 0.68
N ASN A 358 -6.45 1.78 -0.43
CA ASN A 358 -5.86 1.53 -1.75
C ASN A 358 -6.42 2.53 -2.76
N ALA A 359 -5.57 2.88 -3.73
CA ALA A 359 -6.03 3.45 -4.99
C ALA A 359 -6.13 2.34 -6.03
N THR A 360 -7.24 2.30 -6.75
CA THR A 360 -7.41 1.56 -7.99
C THR A 360 -7.31 2.55 -9.15
N ILE A 361 -6.39 2.30 -10.08
CA ILE A 361 -6.07 3.17 -11.21
C ILE A 361 -6.40 2.43 -12.50
N LEU A 362 -7.26 3.02 -13.34
CA LEU A 362 -7.53 2.54 -14.69
C LEU A 362 -6.89 3.49 -15.69
N SER A 363 -5.70 3.08 -16.17
CA SER A 363 -4.87 3.86 -17.08
C SER A 363 -3.86 2.96 -17.78
N ALA A 364 -3.83 3.02 -19.11
CA ALA A 364 -2.88 2.23 -19.91
C ALA A 364 -1.43 2.72 -19.76
N SER A 365 -1.22 4.02 -19.52
CA SER A 365 0.13 4.56 -19.29
C SER A 365 0.66 4.15 -17.92
N PHE A 366 -0.17 4.28 -16.89
CA PHE A 366 0.21 3.92 -15.52
C PHE A 366 0.38 2.41 -15.36
N GLY A 367 -0.52 1.60 -15.93
CA GLY A 367 -0.39 0.14 -15.88
C GLY A 367 0.91 -0.37 -16.55
N GLN A 368 1.31 0.22 -17.68
CA GLN A 368 2.61 -0.09 -18.28
C GLN A 368 3.81 0.36 -17.42
N GLU A 369 3.66 1.43 -16.65
CA GLU A 369 4.70 1.87 -15.70
C GLU A 369 4.86 0.87 -14.57
N MET A 370 3.75 0.41 -14.00
CA MET A 370 3.71 -0.65 -12.99
C MET A 370 4.31 -1.97 -13.51
N ASP A 371 4.03 -2.37 -14.75
CA ASP A 371 4.63 -3.56 -15.36
C ASP A 371 6.15 -3.45 -15.49
N ARG A 372 6.64 -2.25 -15.84
CA ARG A 372 8.09 -1.98 -15.93
C ARG A 372 8.74 -2.02 -14.55
N MET A 373 8.08 -1.47 -13.53
CA MET A 373 8.53 -1.55 -12.14
C MET A 373 8.60 -3.02 -11.69
N PHE A 374 7.52 -3.78 -11.89
CA PHE A 374 7.49 -5.21 -11.58
C PHE A 374 8.61 -5.99 -12.31
N GLY A 375 8.81 -5.71 -13.60
CA GLY A 375 9.90 -6.32 -14.37
C GLY A 375 11.30 -5.94 -13.91
N ARG A 376 11.49 -4.76 -13.28
CA ARG A 376 12.74 -4.41 -12.60
C ARG A 376 12.89 -5.19 -11.30
N ASP A 377 11.84 -5.26 -10.48
CA ASP A 377 11.86 -5.99 -9.22
C ASP A 377 12.17 -7.49 -9.43
N LEU A 378 11.69 -8.08 -10.53
CA LEU A 378 12.02 -9.47 -10.88
C LEU A 378 13.51 -9.72 -11.15
N GLN A 379 14.29 -8.69 -11.52
CA GLN A 379 15.74 -8.86 -11.72
C GLN A 379 16.45 -9.17 -10.40
N ASP A 380 15.86 -8.76 -9.28
CA ASP A 380 16.34 -8.98 -7.93
C ASP A 380 15.58 -10.08 -7.19
N ALA A 381 14.81 -10.90 -7.92
CA ALA A 381 14.07 -12.03 -7.36
C ALA A 381 14.63 -13.40 -7.81
N THR A 382 14.26 -14.45 -7.07
CA THR A 382 14.52 -15.85 -7.39
C THR A 382 13.24 -16.51 -7.85
N ASP A 383 13.27 -17.15 -9.02
CA ASP A 383 12.17 -17.97 -9.53
C ASP A 383 12.06 -19.28 -8.71
N ILE A 384 10.83 -19.60 -8.27
CA ILE A 384 10.53 -20.84 -7.57
C ILE A 384 10.31 -21.98 -8.58
N ASP A 385 11.36 -22.77 -8.78
CA ASP A 385 11.32 -23.96 -9.62
C ASP A 385 10.41 -25.06 -9.02
N PRO A 386 9.39 -25.54 -9.74
CA PRO A 386 8.44 -26.55 -9.24
C PRO A 386 9.08 -27.90 -8.87
N ILE A 387 10.16 -28.29 -9.55
CA ILE A 387 10.85 -29.57 -9.31
C ILE A 387 11.61 -29.47 -7.99
N ARG A 388 12.38 -28.39 -7.81
CA ARG A 388 13.09 -28.11 -6.55
C ARG A 388 12.10 -27.93 -5.39
N TRP A 389 10.99 -27.23 -5.63
CA TRP A 389 9.96 -27.00 -4.62
C TRP A 389 9.32 -28.31 -4.09
N LYS A 390 9.22 -29.35 -4.93
CA LYS A 390 8.74 -30.68 -4.52
C LYS A 390 9.73 -31.44 -3.62
N SER A 391 11.02 -31.14 -3.73
CA SER A 391 12.10 -31.87 -3.03
C SER A 391 12.42 -31.38 -1.62
N ARG A 392 11.67 -30.38 -1.12
CA ARG A 392 11.86 -29.77 0.21
C ARG A 392 11.61 -30.76 1.34
N SER A 393 12.17 -30.46 2.51
CA SER A 393 12.14 -31.36 3.65
C SER A 393 10.71 -31.60 4.14
N ILE A 394 10.47 -32.77 4.72
CA ILE A 394 9.17 -33.12 5.30
C ILE A 394 8.85 -32.19 6.49
N PHE A 395 9.87 -31.76 7.25
CA PHE A 395 9.71 -30.84 8.37
C PHE A 395 9.20 -29.46 7.93
N GLU A 396 9.78 -28.88 6.88
CA GLU A 396 9.30 -27.61 6.30
C GLU A 396 7.84 -27.74 5.87
N ARG A 397 7.48 -28.83 5.18
CA ARG A 397 6.11 -29.06 4.71
C ARG A 397 5.10 -29.24 5.85
N ILE A 398 5.51 -29.84 6.96
CA ILE A 398 4.67 -29.96 8.17
C ILE A 398 4.47 -28.58 8.80
N TYR A 399 5.53 -27.78 8.92
CA TYR A 399 5.46 -26.43 9.46
C TYR A 399 4.54 -25.53 8.59
N GLU A 400 4.68 -25.59 7.28
CA GLU A 400 3.80 -24.90 6.33
C GLU A 400 2.34 -25.34 6.45
N SER A 401 2.09 -26.64 6.62
CA SER A 401 0.74 -27.17 6.80
C SER A 401 0.11 -26.68 8.11
N PHE A 402 0.91 -26.60 9.17
CA PHE A 402 0.50 -26.02 10.44
C PHE A 402 0.21 -24.52 10.31
N ALA A 403 1.11 -23.76 9.69
CA ALA A 403 0.93 -22.34 9.44
C ALA A 403 -0.35 -22.05 8.62
N ARG A 404 -0.62 -22.84 7.58
CA ARG A 404 -1.86 -22.78 6.81
C ARG A 404 -3.11 -23.01 7.67
N MET A 405 -3.05 -23.96 8.60
CA MET A 405 -4.18 -24.26 9.49
C MET A 405 -4.53 -23.08 10.40
N ILE A 406 -3.53 -22.33 10.85
CA ILE A 406 -3.71 -21.16 11.71
C ILE A 406 -3.78 -19.84 10.94
N GLN A 407 -3.69 -19.87 9.61
CA GLN A 407 -3.70 -18.70 8.74
C GLN A 407 -4.84 -17.70 9.02
N PRO A 408 -6.09 -18.11 9.35
CA PRO A 408 -7.14 -17.15 9.71
C PRO A 408 -6.87 -16.34 10.99
N MET A 409 -5.84 -16.70 11.75
CA MET A 409 -5.38 -15.99 12.95
C MET A 409 -4.15 -15.12 12.68
N LEU A 410 -3.46 -15.34 11.56
CA LEU A 410 -2.30 -14.60 11.07
C LEU A 410 -2.76 -13.47 10.15
#